data_AF-A0A7R9VJV9-F1
#
_entry.id   AF-A0A7R9VJV9-F1
#
_cell.length_a   1.000
_cell.length_b   1.000
_cell.length_c   1.000
_cell.angle_alpha   90.00
_cell.angle_beta   90.00
_cell.angle_gamma   90.00
#
_symmetry.space_group_name_H-M   'P 1'
#
loop_
_entity.id
_entity.type
_entity.pdbx_description
1 polymer ?
#
loop_
_entity_poly.entity_id
_entity_poly.type
_entity_poly.pdbx_seq_one_letter_code
_entity_poly.pdbx_strand_id
1 'polypeptide(L)'
;VLLKMGGIYLDTDFEAIKSMEPLREAFPDGFTTCVLPTAKDKLVHPDDIESVLDFVLPPGECTNVNCGQIGAPPGHPAILKSYATAIHNSFRHFKVVEKGDYAGSAFFSGPRVWTDSVGLYNFTVLMGELFYPCPVKRRRHCKASDYEDDAYAFAMHKWTGSWKKDALTEEE
;
A
#
# COMPACT_ATOMS: atom_id res chain seq x y z
N VAL A 1 -8.62 10.24 -7.36
CA VAL A 1 -8.10 11.33 -6.49
C VAL A 1 -6.68 11.71 -6.90
N LEU A 2 -5.70 10.82 -6.68
CA LEU A 2 -4.28 11.08 -6.98
C LEU A 2 -4.01 11.57 -8.42
N LEU A 3 -4.70 11.01 -9.42
CA LEU A 3 -4.52 11.46 -10.81
C LEU A 3 -4.73 12.96 -11.00
N LYS A 4 -5.67 13.56 -10.26
CA LYS A 4 -6.05 14.97 -10.41
C LYS A 4 -5.30 15.88 -9.44
N MET A 5 -5.14 15.45 -8.19
CA MET A 5 -4.64 16.32 -7.11
C MET A 5 -3.22 15.98 -6.65
N GLY A 6 -2.70 14.80 -7.02
CA GLY A 6 -1.51 14.24 -6.41
C GLY A 6 -1.68 14.02 -4.91
N GLY A 7 -0.56 14.09 -4.19
CA GLY A 7 -0.51 13.93 -2.74
C GLY A 7 -0.27 12.47 -2.34
N ILE A 8 -0.75 12.10 -1.16
CA ILE A 8 -0.66 10.74 -0.63
C ILE A 8 -2.08 10.19 -0.47
N TYR A 9 -2.31 9.01 -1.04
CA TYR A 9 -3.42 8.15 -0.71
C TYR A 9 -2.99 7.17 0.37
N LEU A 10 -3.84 7.06 1.40
CA LEU A 10 -3.68 6.14 2.50
C LEU A 10 -5.04 5.48 2.77
N ASP A 11 -5.06 4.15 2.89
CA ASP A 11 -6.27 3.43 3.29
C ASP A 11 -6.75 3.90 4.68
N THR A 12 -8.06 3.85 4.90
CA THR A 12 -8.70 4.41 6.11
C THR A 12 -8.42 3.61 7.38
N ASP A 13 -7.90 2.39 7.25
CA ASP A 13 -7.46 1.56 8.35
C ASP A 13 -6.00 1.81 8.75
N PHE A 14 -5.33 2.81 8.18
CA PHE A 14 -4.04 3.28 8.71
C PHE A 14 -4.23 4.35 9.77
N GLU A 15 -3.54 4.17 10.90
CA GLU A 15 -3.32 5.25 11.86
C GLU A 15 -2.05 6.00 11.50
N ALA A 16 -2.13 7.31 11.30
CA ALA A 16 -0.95 8.13 11.11
C ALA A 16 -0.17 8.23 12.43
N ILE A 17 1.14 8.02 12.36
CA ILE A 17 2.06 8.16 13.50
C ILE A 17 2.78 9.52 13.42
N LYS A 18 3.16 9.94 12.21
CA LYS A 18 3.87 11.20 11.95
C LYS A 18 3.49 11.80 10.60
N SER A 19 3.98 13.01 10.36
CA SER A 19 3.83 13.68 9.06
C SER A 19 4.47 12.85 7.94
N MET A 20 3.74 12.66 6.84
CA MET A 20 4.24 11.96 5.64
C MET A 20 4.86 12.91 4.59
N GLU A 21 4.92 14.22 4.86
CA GLU A 21 5.55 15.18 3.95
C GLU A 21 7.03 14.84 3.63
N PRO A 22 7.86 14.33 4.56
CA PRO A 22 9.22 13.89 4.24
C PRO A 22 9.27 12.81 3.14
N LEU A 23 8.26 11.95 3.04
CA LEU A 23 8.18 10.94 1.97
C LEU A 23 7.91 11.60 0.61
N ARG A 24 7.09 12.65 0.57
CA ARG A 24 6.83 13.40 -0.69
C ARG A 24 8.05 14.20 -1.14
N GLU A 25 8.78 14.78 -0.21
CA GLU A 25 10.00 15.53 -0.50
C GLU A 25 11.12 14.60 -0.99
N ALA A 26 11.28 13.44 -0.36
CA ALA A 26 12.29 12.44 -0.75
C ALA A 26 11.97 11.76 -2.09
N PHE A 27 10.69 11.57 -2.41
CA PHE A 27 10.25 10.83 -3.60
C PHE A 27 9.27 11.67 -4.45
N PRO A 28 9.74 12.74 -5.11
CA PRO A 28 8.89 13.67 -5.86
C PRO A 28 8.22 13.03 -7.09
N ASP A 29 8.84 12.01 -7.66
CA ASP A 29 8.30 11.23 -8.79
C ASP A 29 7.23 10.23 -8.32
N GLY A 30 7.13 9.97 -7.02
CA GLY A 30 6.14 9.09 -6.42
C GLY A 30 6.74 7.87 -5.76
N PHE A 31 5.97 7.32 -4.82
CA PHE A 31 6.33 6.17 -4.03
C PHE A 31 5.11 5.29 -3.72
N THR A 32 5.34 3.99 -3.60
CA THR A 32 4.40 3.01 -3.06
C THR A 32 5.15 2.09 -2.11
N THR A 33 4.45 1.18 -1.46
CA THR A 33 5.05 0.19 -0.57
C THR A 33 4.94 -1.19 -1.19
N CYS A 34 5.90 -2.06 -0.89
CA CYS A 34 5.71 -3.47 -1.19
C CYS A 34 4.62 -4.07 -0.28
N VAL A 35 3.81 -4.98 -0.80
CA VAL A 35 2.93 -5.80 0.06
C VAL A 35 3.84 -6.60 0.97
N LEU A 36 3.73 -6.35 2.29
CA LEU A 36 4.38 -7.04 3.40
C LEU A 36 5.67 -7.76 2.99
N PRO A 37 6.88 -7.28 3.32
CA PRO A 37 8.12 -7.94 2.94
C PRO A 37 7.97 -9.43 3.20
N THR A 38 8.12 -10.25 2.15
CA THR A 38 8.07 -11.70 2.26
C THR A 38 9.06 -12.09 3.33
N ALA A 39 8.53 -12.36 4.51
CA ALA A 39 9.30 -12.47 5.72
C ALA A 39 10.38 -13.53 5.55
N LYS A 40 11.64 -13.11 5.49
CA LYS A 40 12.82 -13.81 6.02
C LYS A 40 13.88 -12.76 6.43
N ASP A 41 13.83 -12.38 7.70
CA ASP A 41 15.01 -12.00 8.49
C ASP A 41 15.79 -10.71 8.16
N LYS A 42 15.24 -9.77 7.38
CA LYS A 42 15.83 -8.42 7.25
C LYS A 42 14.85 -7.34 7.70
N LEU A 43 14.48 -7.36 8.97
CA LEU A 43 14.19 -6.10 9.63
C LEU A 43 15.53 -5.35 9.62
N VAL A 44 15.62 -4.27 8.84
CA VAL A 44 16.79 -3.38 8.93
C VAL A 44 16.93 -3.01 10.40
N HIS A 45 18.10 -3.25 11.00
CA HIS A 45 18.29 -2.91 12.39
C HIS A 45 18.10 -1.39 12.51
N PRO A 46 17.32 -0.88 13.47
CA PRO A 46 17.06 0.56 13.60
C PRO A 46 18.35 1.40 13.65
N ASP A 47 19.44 0.79 14.11
CA ASP A 47 20.77 1.41 14.21
C ASP A 47 21.50 1.58 12.88
N ASP A 48 21.09 0.87 11.82
CA ASP A 48 21.69 0.94 10.47
C ASP A 48 20.94 1.90 9.54
N ILE A 49 19.91 2.59 10.04
CA ILE A 49 19.03 3.44 9.26
C ILE A 49 19.37 4.89 9.58
N GLU A 50 19.89 5.61 8.59
CA GLU A 50 20.20 7.04 8.69
C GLU A 50 19.17 7.90 7.95
N SER A 51 18.42 7.31 7.01
CA SER A 51 17.50 8.02 6.13
C SER A 51 16.32 7.16 5.67
N VAL A 52 15.23 7.83 5.27
CA VAL A 52 14.10 7.21 4.56
C VAL A 52 14.56 6.51 3.26
N LEU A 53 15.66 6.98 2.67
CA LEU A 53 16.25 6.37 1.46
C LEU A 53 16.73 4.92 1.70
N ASP A 54 17.02 4.55 2.94
CA ASP A 54 17.45 3.19 3.29
C ASP A 54 16.31 2.17 3.20
N PHE A 55 15.06 2.65 3.10
CA PHE A 55 13.87 1.83 2.89
C PHE A 55 13.50 1.65 1.43
N VAL A 56 14.33 2.07 0.47
CA VAL A 56 14.06 1.84 -0.95
C VAL A 56 14.41 0.39 -1.31
N LEU A 57 13.43 -0.34 -1.85
CA LEU A 57 13.66 -1.69 -2.37
C LEU A 57 14.32 -1.64 -3.75
N PRO A 58 15.37 -2.46 -3.98
CA PRO A 58 15.93 -2.63 -5.31
C PRO A 58 14.88 -3.10 -6.34
N PRO A 59 15.01 -2.71 -7.62
CA PRO A 59 14.13 -3.19 -8.68
C PRO A 59 14.10 -4.74 -8.72
N GLY A 60 12.89 -5.31 -8.74
CA GLY A 60 12.69 -6.77 -8.82
C GLY A 60 12.59 -7.49 -7.47
N GLU A 61 12.90 -6.85 -6.34
CA GLU A 61 12.75 -7.44 -5.00
C GLU A 61 11.27 -7.52 -4.56
N CYS A 62 10.43 -6.61 -5.06
CA CYS A 62 9.00 -6.61 -4.76
C CYS A 62 8.18 -7.27 -5.87
N THR A 63 7.52 -8.39 -5.56
CA THR A 63 6.64 -9.09 -6.52
C THR A 63 5.22 -8.53 -6.58
N ASN A 64 4.80 -7.75 -5.57
CA ASN A 64 3.46 -7.18 -5.51
C ASN A 64 3.48 -5.92 -4.65
N VAL A 65 3.08 -4.78 -5.19
CA VAL A 65 3.00 -3.51 -4.47
C VAL A 65 1.61 -3.27 -3.89
N ASN A 66 1.57 -2.58 -2.76
CA ASN A 66 0.34 -2.26 -2.07
C ASN A 66 -0.36 -1.05 -2.72
N CYS A 67 -1.68 -1.12 -2.92
CA CYS A 67 -2.44 0.01 -3.43
C CYS A 67 -3.02 0.92 -2.32
N GLY A 68 -2.80 0.58 -1.05
CA GLY A 68 -3.24 1.29 0.14
C GLY A 68 -2.31 2.41 0.60
N GLN A 69 -1.12 2.51 0.02
CA GLN A 69 -0.13 3.56 0.29
C GLN A 69 0.48 4.00 -1.04
N ILE A 70 0.05 5.16 -1.54
CA ILE A 70 0.53 5.69 -2.82
C ILE A 70 0.76 7.19 -2.70
N GLY A 71 2.01 7.63 -2.80
CA GLY A 71 2.37 9.03 -3.02
C GLY A 71 2.64 9.28 -4.50
N ALA A 72 2.02 10.29 -5.10
CA ALA A 72 2.29 10.64 -6.49
C ALA A 72 2.02 12.13 -6.76
N PRO A 73 2.73 12.75 -7.72
CA PRO A 73 2.33 14.05 -8.24
C PRO A 73 1.04 13.95 -9.08
N PRO A 74 0.30 15.05 -9.25
CA PRO A 74 -0.86 15.06 -10.15
C PRO A 74 -0.43 14.69 -11.58
N GLY A 75 -1.25 13.89 -12.25
CA GLY A 75 -0.97 13.46 -13.63
C GLY A 75 0.10 12.38 -13.79
N HIS A 76 0.61 11.77 -12.71
CA HIS A 76 1.65 10.75 -12.81
C HIS A 76 1.25 9.58 -13.76
N PRO A 77 2.12 9.18 -14.72
CA PRO A 77 1.76 8.22 -15.76
C PRO A 77 1.41 6.82 -15.23
N ALA A 78 2.01 6.37 -14.12
CA ALA A 78 1.64 5.11 -13.48
C ALA A 78 0.19 5.11 -12.98
N ILE A 79 -0.26 6.24 -12.42
CA ILE A 79 -1.65 6.38 -11.94
C ILE A 79 -2.62 6.37 -13.12
N LEU A 80 -2.27 7.06 -14.21
CA LEU A 80 -3.07 7.09 -15.43
C LEU A 80 -3.18 5.69 -16.06
N LYS A 81 -2.07 4.94 -16.14
CA LYS A 81 -2.04 3.58 -16.66
C LYS A 81 -2.88 2.62 -15.81
N SER A 82 -2.75 2.70 -14.49
CA SER A 82 -3.55 1.89 -13.56
C SER A 82 -5.05 2.19 -13.72
N TYR A 83 -5.42 3.47 -13.77
CA TYR A 83 -6.81 3.90 -14.01
C TYR A 83 -7.36 3.39 -15.35
N ALA A 84 -6.62 3.58 -16.46
CA ALA A 84 -7.05 3.14 -17.78
C ALA A 84 -7.23 1.61 -17.83
N THR A 85 -6.32 0.87 -17.21
CA THR A 85 -6.38 -0.59 -17.10
C THR A 85 -7.60 -1.02 -16.28
N ALA A 86 -7.87 -0.34 -15.16
CA ALA A 86 -9.03 -0.63 -14.33
C ALA A 86 -10.36 -0.40 -15.05
N ILE A 87 -10.47 0.70 -15.79
CA ILE A 87 -11.64 0.99 -16.62
C ILE A 87 -11.80 -0.08 -17.71
N HIS A 88 -10.71 -0.44 -18.41
CA HIS A 88 -10.75 -1.46 -19.44
C HIS A 88 -11.21 -2.83 -18.88
N ASN A 89 -10.63 -3.26 -17.77
CA ASN A 89 -10.99 -4.52 -17.10
C ASN A 89 -12.45 -4.52 -16.64
N SER A 90 -12.91 -3.40 -16.07
CA SER A 90 -14.31 -3.24 -15.66
C SER A 90 -15.26 -3.38 -16.85
N PHE A 91 -15.00 -2.71 -17.97
CA PHE A 91 -15.83 -2.82 -19.18
C PHE A 91 -15.86 -4.24 -19.77
N ARG A 92 -14.74 -4.98 -19.73
CA ARG A 92 -14.72 -6.38 -20.15
C ARG A 92 -15.61 -7.24 -19.25
N HIS A 93 -15.64 -6.95 -17.96
CA HIS A 93 -16.39 -7.72 -16.98
C HIS A 93 -17.90 -7.42 -17.01
N PHE A 94 -18.30 -6.15 -17.16
CA PHE A 94 -19.71 -5.77 -17.31
C PHE A 94 -20.42 -6.42 -18.50
N LYS A 95 -19.67 -6.93 -19.49
CA LYS A 95 -20.22 -7.67 -20.63
C LYS A 95 -20.48 -9.16 -20.34
N VAL A 96 -19.99 -9.68 -19.22
CA VAL A 96 -19.90 -11.14 -18.96
C VAL A 96 -20.68 -11.57 -17.73
N VAL A 97 -20.96 -10.69 -16.77
CA VAL A 97 -21.58 -11.09 -15.49
C VAL A 97 -23.04 -10.66 -15.39
N GLU A 98 -23.93 -11.66 -15.30
CA GLU A 98 -25.30 -11.48 -14.81
C GLU A 98 -25.26 -11.02 -13.35
N LYS A 99 -26.11 -10.04 -13.02
CA LYS A 99 -26.19 -9.35 -11.71
C LYS A 99 -25.79 -10.23 -10.51
N GLY A 100 -24.73 -9.83 -9.80
CA GLY A 100 -24.53 -10.23 -8.40
C GLY A 100 -23.15 -10.76 -8.04
N ASP A 101 -22.34 -11.20 -9.00
CA ASP A 101 -21.06 -11.85 -8.67
C ASP A 101 -19.86 -10.89 -8.79
N TYR A 102 -19.64 -10.08 -7.75
CA TYR A 102 -18.50 -9.16 -7.64
C TYR A 102 -17.21 -9.83 -7.12
N ALA A 103 -17.16 -11.16 -7.04
CA ALA A 103 -16.06 -11.94 -6.45
C ALA A 103 -14.70 -11.77 -7.15
N GLY A 104 -14.60 -10.97 -8.23
CA GLY A 104 -13.38 -10.67 -8.97
C GLY A 104 -12.89 -9.22 -8.93
N SER A 105 -13.44 -8.33 -8.08
CA SER A 105 -13.16 -6.88 -8.12
C SER A 105 -11.67 -6.50 -8.01
N ALA A 106 -10.87 -7.27 -7.26
CA ALA A 106 -9.43 -7.06 -7.11
C ALA A 106 -8.64 -7.26 -8.42
N PHE A 107 -9.17 -8.01 -9.39
CA PHE A 107 -8.56 -8.16 -10.72
C PHE A 107 -8.78 -6.92 -11.59
N PHE A 108 -9.73 -6.05 -11.24
CA PHE A 108 -10.02 -4.86 -12.03
C PHE A 108 -9.10 -3.72 -11.63
N SER A 109 -8.94 -3.44 -10.33
CA SER A 109 -8.21 -2.25 -9.86
C SER A 109 -7.32 -2.50 -8.64
N GLY A 110 -6.98 -3.75 -8.34
CA GLY A 110 -6.22 -4.12 -7.15
C GLY A 110 -4.69 -4.13 -7.31
N PRO A 111 -3.97 -4.71 -6.33
CA PRO A 111 -2.51 -4.72 -6.25
C PRO A 111 -1.79 -5.18 -7.52
N ARG A 112 -2.36 -6.16 -8.25
CA ARG A 112 -1.75 -6.66 -9.49
C ARG A 112 -1.71 -5.60 -10.59
N VAL A 113 -2.83 -4.92 -10.84
CA VAL A 113 -2.91 -3.84 -11.84
C VAL A 113 -1.98 -2.68 -11.46
N TRP A 114 -1.90 -2.41 -10.16
CA TRP A 114 -0.98 -1.40 -9.64
C TRP A 114 0.49 -1.79 -9.83
N THR A 115 0.85 -3.04 -9.54
CA THR A 115 2.20 -3.59 -9.75
C THR A 115 2.64 -3.52 -11.20
N ASP A 116 1.78 -3.94 -12.13
CA ASP A 116 2.08 -3.85 -13.56
C ASP A 116 2.29 -2.39 -14.00
N SER A 117 1.56 -1.45 -13.42
CA SER A 117 1.70 -0.03 -13.72
C SER A 117 3.00 0.54 -13.16
N VAL A 118 3.33 0.23 -11.90
CA VAL A 118 4.57 0.66 -11.24
C VAL A 118 5.80 0.13 -11.97
N GLY A 119 5.80 -1.14 -12.40
CA GLY A 119 6.93 -1.75 -13.11
C GLY A 119 7.26 -1.12 -14.48
N LEU A 120 6.37 -0.28 -15.03
CA LEU A 120 6.56 0.40 -16.32
C LEU A 120 7.09 1.84 -16.19
N TYR A 121 7.07 2.43 -15.00
CA TYR A 121 7.40 3.84 -14.79
C TYR A 121 8.36 4.02 -13.61
N ASN A 122 8.99 5.19 -13.52
CA ASN A 122 9.89 5.52 -12.43
C ASN A 122 9.09 5.78 -11.14
N PHE A 123 8.75 4.72 -10.42
CA PHE A 123 8.04 4.81 -9.15
C PHE A 123 8.88 4.13 -8.07
N THR A 124 9.09 4.82 -6.95
CA THR A 124 9.90 4.26 -5.87
C THR A 124 9.08 3.21 -5.11
N VAL A 125 9.64 2.02 -4.93
CA VAL A 125 9.02 0.99 -4.08
C VAL A 125 9.73 0.98 -2.74
N LEU A 126 8.98 1.28 -1.69
CA LEU A 126 9.46 1.33 -0.32
C LEU A 126 9.21 0.00 0.38
N MET A 127 10.08 -0.31 1.33
CA MET A 127 9.90 -1.35 2.33
C MET A 127 8.59 -1.11 3.10
N GLY A 128 7.91 -2.20 3.44
CA GLY A 128 6.60 -2.12 4.10
C GLY A 128 6.69 -1.58 5.53
N GLU A 129 7.84 -1.68 6.17
CA GLU A 129 8.12 -1.37 7.57
C GLU A 129 7.73 0.08 7.94
N LEU A 130 7.81 1.02 6.99
CA LEU A 130 7.35 2.40 7.17
C LEU A 130 5.84 2.51 7.50
N PHE A 131 5.06 1.47 7.14
CA PHE A 131 3.59 1.42 7.26
C PHE A 131 3.08 0.16 7.99
N TYR A 132 3.93 -0.85 8.11
CA TYR A 132 3.68 -2.12 8.80
C TYR A 132 4.82 -2.42 9.79
N PRO A 133 5.11 -1.51 10.74
CA PRO A 133 6.26 -1.67 11.64
C PRO A 133 6.09 -2.87 12.59
N CYS A 134 4.85 -3.35 12.74
CA CYS A 134 4.55 -4.47 13.61
C CYS A 134 4.91 -5.84 12.99
N PRO A 135 5.61 -6.71 13.73
CA PRO A 135 5.82 -8.10 13.31
C PRO A 135 4.51 -8.83 13.05
N VAL A 136 4.43 -9.58 11.94
CA VAL A 136 3.22 -10.31 11.52
C VAL A 136 2.64 -11.20 12.64
N LYS A 137 3.51 -11.80 13.47
CA LYS A 137 3.11 -12.64 14.62
C LYS A 137 2.39 -11.87 15.73
N ARG A 138 2.61 -10.56 15.85
CA ARG A 138 2.07 -9.69 16.91
C ARG A 138 1.07 -8.63 16.42
N ARG A 139 0.76 -8.61 15.11
CA ARG A 139 -0.07 -7.59 14.44
C ARG A 139 -1.43 -7.27 15.07
N ARG A 140 -2.05 -8.21 15.80
CA ARG A 140 -3.33 -7.99 16.49
C ARG A 140 -3.22 -7.19 17.79
N HIS A 141 -2.02 -7.10 18.36
CA HIS A 141 -1.77 -6.46 19.65
C HIS A 141 -0.97 -5.16 19.52
N CYS A 142 -0.43 -4.88 18.33
CA CYS A 142 0.29 -3.64 18.07
C CYS A 142 -0.65 -2.44 18.02
N LYS A 143 -0.25 -1.36 18.67
CA LYS A 143 -0.92 -0.06 18.64
C LYS A 143 0.01 0.98 18.01
N ALA A 144 -0.57 1.98 17.36
CA ALA A 144 0.22 3.05 16.74
C ALA A 144 1.06 3.80 17.79
N SER A 145 0.49 3.97 19.00
CA SER A 145 1.15 4.55 20.17
C SER A 145 2.47 3.87 20.54
N ASP A 146 2.64 2.58 20.22
CA ASP A 146 3.87 1.83 20.53
C ASP A 146 5.04 2.25 19.62
N TYR A 147 4.77 3.02 18.56
CA TYR A 147 5.73 3.44 17.53
C TYR A 147 5.81 4.97 17.37
N GLU A 148 5.25 5.75 18.30
CA GLU A 148 5.32 7.22 18.26
C GLU A 148 6.77 7.73 18.28
N ASP A 149 7.64 7.04 19.03
CA ASP A 149 9.08 7.34 19.14
C ASP A 149 9.93 6.62 18.08
N ASP A 150 9.34 5.75 17.26
CA ASP A 150 10.05 5.09 16.16
C ASP A 150 10.45 6.16 15.13
N ALA A 151 11.72 6.23 14.75
CA ALA A 151 12.21 7.27 13.83
C ALA A 151 11.60 7.18 12.42
N TYR A 152 11.11 6.01 12.00
CA TYR A 152 10.79 5.72 10.59
C TYR A 152 9.37 5.18 10.36
N ALA A 153 8.63 4.78 11.38
CA ALA A 153 7.21 4.45 11.22
C ALA A 153 6.37 5.69 10.89
N PHE A 154 5.79 5.77 9.68
CA PHE A 154 4.96 6.90 9.25
C PHE A 154 3.48 6.70 9.58
N ALA A 155 3.02 5.46 9.45
CA ALA A 155 1.69 5.04 9.84
C ALA A 155 1.69 3.56 10.21
N MET A 156 0.59 3.09 10.77
CA MET A 156 0.41 1.69 11.09
C MET A 156 -0.97 1.22 10.65
N HIS A 157 -1.00 0.13 9.87
CA HIS A 157 -2.23 -0.56 9.52
C HIS A 157 -2.92 -1.14 10.77
N LYS A 158 -4.20 -0.82 10.96
CA LYS A 158 -5.07 -1.34 12.02
C LYS A 158 -5.59 -2.72 11.62
N TRP A 159 -4.98 -3.74 12.19
CA TRP A 159 -5.44 -5.14 12.03
C TRP A 159 -6.66 -5.46 12.91
N THR A 160 -7.71 -4.63 12.83
CA THR A 160 -8.96 -4.82 13.58
C THR A 160 -9.81 -5.96 13.02
N GLY A 161 -9.56 -6.37 11.77
CA GLY A 161 -10.33 -7.43 11.11
C GLY A 161 -11.81 -7.05 10.98
N SER A 162 -12.12 -5.76 10.78
CA SER A 162 -13.50 -5.27 10.62
C SER A 162 -14.28 -6.00 9.53
N TRP A 163 -13.59 -6.47 8.48
CA TRP A 163 -14.14 -7.32 7.41
C TRP A 163 -14.57 -8.73 7.87
N LYS A 164 -14.24 -9.15 9.10
CA LYS A 164 -14.71 -10.41 9.70
C LYS A 164 -15.97 -10.24 10.53
N LYS A 165 -16.42 -9.02 10.82
CA LYS A 165 -17.59 -8.81 11.70
C LYS A 165 -18.89 -9.35 11.10
N ASP A 166 -18.94 -9.58 9.79
CA ASP A 166 -20.12 -10.12 9.12
C ASP A 166 -20.07 -11.65 8.93
N ALA A 167 -19.07 -12.35 9.47
CA ALA A 167 -18.93 -13.82 9.34
C ALA A 167 -19.29 -14.59 10.62
N LEU A 168 -19.78 -13.93 11.67
CA LEU A 168 -20.12 -14.55 12.96
C LEU A 168 -21.47 -14.09 13.53
N THR A 169 -22.43 -13.75 12.65
CA THR A 169 -23.83 -13.55 13.06
C THR A 169 -24.75 -14.57 12.42
N GLU A 170 -24.39 -15.85 12.46
CA GLU A 170 -25.33 -16.98 12.40
C GLU A 170 -24.75 -18.07 13.31
N GLU A 171 -25.57 -18.56 14.25
CA GLU A 171 -25.28 -19.49 15.36
C GLU A 171 -24.91 -18.87 16.72
N GLU A 172 -25.93 -18.28 17.36
CA GLU A 172 -26.20 -18.47 18.80
C GLU A 172 -27.30 -19.53 18.98
#